data_AF-A0A813FBS2-F1
#
_entry.id   AF-A0A813FBS2-F1
#
_cell.length_a   1.000
_cell.length_b   1.000
_cell.length_c   1.000
_cell.angle_alpha   90.00
_cell.angle_beta   90.00
_cell.angle_gamma   90.00
#
_symmetry.space_group_name_H-M   'P 1'
#
loop_
_entity.id
_entity.type
_entity.pdbx_description
1 polymer ?
#
loop_
_entity_poly.entity_id
_entity_poly.type
_entity_poly.pdbx_seq_one_letter_code
_entity_poly.pdbx_strand_id
1 'polypeptide(L)'
;MHAEARAAAAGADYDHANPLSMHADHSVYHGTPGYLQLMYQARGTVTSKVCDGIAVAEYIKENHPEDYELLTTVHVTHSSRNQIYAQDGAYRQDTASPGATFELVHTHPVITIGEDGL
;
A
#
# COMPACT_ATOMS: atom_id res chain seq x y z
N MET A 1 21.62 -3.90 -23.85
CA MET A 1 22.06 -4.19 -22.47
C MET A 1 20.98 -3.65 -21.54
N HIS A 2 20.07 -4.51 -21.09
CA HIS A 2 19.05 -4.12 -20.10
C HIS A 2 19.75 -4.08 -18.75
N ALA A 3 19.90 -2.88 -18.18
CA ALA A 3 20.38 -2.73 -16.82
C ALA A 3 19.44 -3.51 -15.88
N GLU A 4 20.01 -4.26 -14.96
CA GLU A 4 19.26 -4.98 -13.91
C GLU A 4 18.26 -4.05 -13.21
N ALA A 5 17.10 -4.60 -12.85
CA ALA A 5 15.91 -3.84 -12.55
C ALA A 5 16.08 -2.98 -11.27
N ARG A 6 16.10 -1.65 -11.49
CA ARG A 6 15.94 -0.54 -10.52
C ARG A 6 14.78 -0.69 -9.51
N ALA A 7 13.91 -1.65 -9.75
CA ALA A 7 12.72 -1.98 -8.98
C ALA A 7 13.00 -2.44 -7.55
N ALA A 8 13.98 -3.33 -7.35
CA ALA A 8 14.20 -3.99 -6.05
C ALA A 8 14.59 -3.00 -4.93
N ALA A 9 15.12 -1.82 -5.28
CA ALA A 9 15.51 -0.79 -4.33
C ALA A 9 14.40 0.21 -3.98
N ALA A 10 13.28 0.23 -4.73
CA ALA A 10 12.22 1.24 -4.62
C ALA A 10 11.01 0.79 -3.78
N GLY A 11 10.95 -0.49 -3.38
CA GLY A 11 9.86 -1.10 -2.63
C GLY A 11 9.44 -2.43 -3.23
N ALA A 12 8.66 -3.22 -2.49
CA ALA A 12 8.10 -4.49 -2.99
C ALA A 12 7.22 -4.27 -4.24
N ASP A 13 6.61 -3.10 -4.35
CA ASP A 13 5.65 -2.74 -5.40
C ASP A 13 6.23 -2.80 -6.82
N TYR A 14 7.54 -2.70 -6.94
CA TYR A 14 8.23 -2.67 -8.23
C TYR A 14 8.86 -4.04 -8.58
N ASP A 15 8.90 -4.98 -7.65
CA ASP A 15 9.48 -6.31 -7.85
C ASP A 15 8.48 -7.28 -8.49
N HIS A 16 8.54 -7.37 -9.82
CA HIS A 16 7.71 -8.28 -10.61
C HIS A 16 7.96 -9.78 -10.34
N ALA A 17 9.04 -10.14 -9.65
CA ALA A 17 9.29 -11.54 -9.25
C ALA A 17 8.51 -11.93 -7.98
N ASN A 18 8.04 -10.95 -7.20
CA ASN A 18 7.31 -11.17 -5.96
C ASN A 18 5.90 -10.58 -6.06
N PRO A 19 4.88 -11.37 -6.43
CA PRO A 19 3.52 -10.86 -6.60
C PRO A 19 2.98 -10.32 -5.27
N LEU A 20 2.41 -9.12 -5.33
CA LEU A 20 1.80 -8.49 -4.16
C LEU A 20 0.53 -9.24 -3.75
N SER A 21 0.40 -9.49 -2.45
CA SER A 21 -0.88 -9.89 -1.84
C SER A 21 -1.90 -8.76 -2.00
N MET A 22 -3.19 -9.07 -1.86
CA MET A 22 -4.23 -8.03 -1.81
C MET A 22 -3.94 -7.07 -0.66
N HIS A 23 -3.93 -5.78 -0.94
CA HIS A 23 -3.67 -4.71 0.02
C HIS A 23 -4.37 -3.43 -0.42
N ALA A 24 -4.48 -2.49 0.51
CA ALA A 24 -4.74 -1.09 0.20
C ALA A 24 -3.40 -0.34 0.26
N ASP A 25 -3.13 0.47 -0.76
CA ASP A 25 -1.94 1.33 -0.76
C ASP A 25 -2.01 2.32 0.40
N HIS A 26 -0.84 2.79 0.83
CA HIS A 26 -0.74 4.00 1.65
C HIS A 26 -1.47 3.94 3.01
N SER A 27 -1.58 2.76 3.66
CA SER A 27 -2.13 2.66 5.02
C SER A 27 -1.42 3.56 6.05
N VAL A 28 -0.17 3.95 5.77
CA VAL A 28 0.60 4.93 6.57
C VAL A 28 0.11 6.38 6.42
N TYR A 29 -0.73 6.69 5.44
CA TYR A 29 -1.29 8.02 5.19
C TYR A 29 -2.74 8.08 5.69
N HIS A 30 -3.00 8.95 6.65
CA HIS A 30 -4.36 9.15 7.16
C HIS A 30 -5.23 9.89 6.13
N GLY A 31 -6.38 9.30 5.77
CA GLY A 31 -7.43 9.96 4.98
C GLY A 31 -7.10 10.22 3.50
N THR A 32 -6.11 9.53 2.92
CA THR A 32 -5.74 9.71 1.52
C THR A 32 -6.50 8.71 0.63
N PRO A 33 -7.36 9.16 -0.31
CA PRO A 33 -8.06 8.25 -1.21
C PRO A 33 -7.08 7.62 -2.21
N GLY A 34 -7.19 6.31 -2.42
CA GLY A 34 -6.45 5.57 -3.44
C GLY A 34 -7.21 5.54 -4.76
N TYR A 35 -6.48 5.61 -5.88
CA TYR A 35 -7.02 5.37 -7.22
C TYR A 35 -6.05 4.50 -8.01
N LEU A 36 -6.59 3.53 -8.75
CA LEU A 36 -5.82 2.69 -9.65
C LEU A 36 -5.84 3.31 -11.05
N GLN A 37 -4.68 3.76 -11.53
CA GLN A 37 -4.51 4.26 -12.89
C GLN A 37 -3.58 3.34 -13.69
N LEU A 38 -4.11 2.72 -14.75
CA LEU A 38 -3.33 1.90 -15.67
C LEU A 38 -2.80 2.77 -16.82
N MET A 39 -1.54 3.19 -16.74
CA MET A 39 -0.92 4.05 -17.78
C MET A 39 -0.21 3.25 -18.88
N TYR A 40 0.38 2.11 -18.53
CA TYR A 40 1.11 1.25 -19.45
C TYR A 40 1.04 -0.21 -18.98
N GLN A 41 0.80 -1.12 -19.91
CA GLN A 41 0.85 -2.55 -19.66
C GLN A 41 1.85 -3.19 -20.62
N ALA A 42 2.98 -3.66 -20.10
CA ALA A 42 3.91 -4.46 -20.89
C ALA A 42 3.18 -5.74 -21.36
N ARG A 43 3.30 -6.06 -22.65
CA ARG A 43 2.58 -7.18 -23.24
C ARG A 43 3.06 -8.51 -22.66
N GLY A 44 2.13 -9.24 -22.02
CA GLY A 44 2.26 -10.65 -21.69
C GLY A 44 2.97 -10.95 -20.36
N THR A 45 2.21 -10.86 -19.25
CA THR A 45 2.23 -11.73 -18.04
C THR A 45 1.56 -11.09 -16.81
N VAL A 46 1.24 -9.80 -16.85
CA VAL A 46 0.66 -9.10 -15.69
C VAL A 46 -0.86 -9.20 -15.66
N THR A 47 -1.39 -9.75 -14.57
CA THR A 47 -2.83 -9.77 -14.25
C THR A 47 -3.07 -8.94 -13.00
N SER A 48 -3.76 -7.81 -13.14
CA SER A 48 -4.25 -7.04 -12.00
C SER A 48 -5.45 -7.71 -11.36
N LYS A 49 -5.51 -7.74 -10.02
CA LYS A 49 -6.64 -8.25 -9.24
C LYS A 49 -7.18 -7.13 -8.38
N VAL A 50 -8.50 -7.04 -8.29
CA VAL A 50 -9.21 -6.08 -7.44
C VAL A 50 -10.27 -6.83 -6.65
N CYS A 51 -10.55 -6.40 -5.43
CA CYS A 51 -11.70 -6.89 -4.65
C CYS A 51 -12.48 -5.72 -4.08
N ASP A 52 -13.77 -5.97 -3.84
CA ASP A 52 -14.61 -5.09 -3.05
C ASP A 52 -14.36 -5.37 -1.56
N GLY A 53 -13.62 -4.47 -0.90
CA GLY A 53 -13.28 -4.61 0.52
C GLY A 53 -14.51 -4.53 1.44
N ILE A 54 -15.57 -3.81 1.03
CA ILE A 54 -16.80 -3.67 1.81
C ILE A 54 -17.57 -4.99 1.78
N ALA A 55 -17.73 -5.59 0.59
CA ALA A 55 -18.38 -6.89 0.46
C ALA A 55 -17.63 -7.99 1.23
N VAL A 56 -16.29 -7.94 1.25
CA VAL A 56 -15.48 -8.86 2.06
C VAL A 56 -15.70 -8.64 3.55
N ALA A 57 -15.75 -7.38 4.01
CA ALA A 57 -16.00 -7.06 5.41
C ALA A 57 -17.37 -7.56 5.89
N GLU A 58 -18.44 -7.33 5.11
CA GLU A 58 -19.78 -7.84 5.43
C GLU A 58 -19.83 -9.37 5.42
N TYR A 59 -19.14 -10.03 4.48
CA TYR A 59 -19.03 -11.49 4.50
C TYR A 59 -18.37 -12.00 5.79
N ILE A 60 -17.26 -11.38 6.22
CA ILE A 60 -16.56 -11.76 7.46
C ILE A 60 -17.46 -11.52 8.67
N LYS A 61 -18.16 -10.39 8.72
CA LYS A 61 -19.12 -10.07 9.80
C LYS A 61 -20.21 -11.14 9.94
N GLU A 62 -20.78 -11.60 8.82
CA GLU A 62 -21.85 -12.60 8.82
C GLU A 62 -21.35 -14.02 9.14
N ASN A 63 -20.17 -14.40 8.64
CA ASN A 63 -19.71 -15.80 8.66
C ASN A 63 -18.62 -16.07 9.71
N HIS A 64 -17.90 -15.04 10.15
CA HIS A 64 -16.74 -15.09 11.04
C HIS A 64 -16.75 -13.90 12.03
N PRO A 65 -17.78 -13.77 12.88
CA PRO A 65 -17.99 -12.57 13.69
C PRO A 65 -16.87 -12.28 14.70
N GLU A 66 -16.20 -13.30 15.24
CA GLU A 66 -15.04 -13.13 16.13
C GLU A 66 -13.84 -12.53 15.40
N ASP A 67 -13.61 -12.94 14.15
CA ASP A 67 -12.55 -12.37 13.31
C ASP A 67 -12.90 -10.92 12.92
N TYR A 68 -14.17 -10.65 12.63
CA TYR A 68 -14.64 -9.29 12.37
C TYR A 68 -14.40 -8.36 13.56
N GLU A 69 -14.72 -8.82 14.78
CA GLU A 69 -14.46 -8.07 16.01
C GLU A 69 -12.96 -7.77 16.17
N LEU A 70 -12.10 -8.77 15.98
CA LEU A 70 -10.65 -8.56 16.04
C LEU A 70 -10.17 -7.54 15.00
N LEU A 71 -10.61 -7.67 13.75
CA LEU A 71 -10.19 -6.80 12.64
C LEU A 71 -10.67 -5.35 12.78
N THR A 72 -11.74 -5.12 13.55
CA THR A 72 -12.32 -3.79 13.80
C THR A 72 -11.85 -3.13 15.10
N THR A 73 -11.34 -3.92 16.06
CA THR A 73 -10.96 -3.41 17.39
C THR A 73 -9.45 -3.40 17.64
N VAL A 74 -8.71 -4.37 17.10
CA VAL A 74 -7.26 -4.47 17.29
C VAL A 74 -6.55 -3.53 16.32
N HIS A 75 -5.82 -2.58 16.89
CA HIS A 75 -5.09 -1.59 16.10
C HIS A 75 -3.74 -2.14 15.62
N VAL A 76 -3.44 -1.93 14.35
CA VAL A 76 -2.17 -2.27 13.71
C VAL A 76 -1.41 -0.99 13.39
N THR A 77 -0.10 -0.99 13.65
CA THR A 77 0.77 0.15 13.34
C THR A 77 1.49 -0.11 12.02
N HIS A 78 1.22 0.75 11.05
CA HIS A 78 1.92 0.82 9.78
C HIS A 78 2.99 1.92 9.89
N SER A 79 4.20 1.65 9.40
CA SER A 79 5.24 2.67 9.31
C SER A 79 6.00 2.58 7.99
N SER A 80 6.40 3.73 7.48
CA SER A 80 7.23 3.84 6.29
C SER A 80 8.30 4.89 6.54
N ARG A 81 9.55 4.53 6.28
CA ARG A 81 10.69 5.42 6.27
C ARG A 81 11.41 5.27 4.95
N ASN A 82 11.55 6.37 4.22
CA ASN A 82 12.28 6.34 2.96
C ASN A 82 12.98 7.67 2.67
N GLN A 83 13.88 7.65 1.69
CA GLN A 83 14.58 8.82 1.17
C GLN A 83 14.60 8.78 -0.37
N ILE A 84 13.44 8.52 -0.95
CA ILE A 84 13.27 8.30 -2.39
C ILE A 84 13.34 9.63 -3.16
N TYR A 85 13.07 10.75 -2.49
CA TYR A 85 13.13 12.09 -3.07
C TYR A 85 14.27 12.91 -2.48
N ALA A 86 14.85 13.79 -3.30
CA ALA A 86 15.74 14.86 -2.84
C ALA A 86 14.93 15.99 -2.20
N GLN A 87 15.60 16.92 -1.51
CA GLN A 87 14.95 18.05 -0.83
C GLN A 87 14.18 19.00 -1.75
N ASP A 88 14.50 19.00 -3.05
CA ASP A 88 13.80 19.75 -4.10
C ASP A 88 12.60 18.99 -4.70
N GLY A 89 12.32 17.78 -4.21
CA GLY A 89 11.24 16.92 -4.70
C GLY A 89 11.60 16.09 -5.93
N ALA A 90 12.83 16.18 -6.46
CA ALA A 90 13.26 15.32 -7.55
C ALA A 90 13.40 13.87 -7.06
N TYR A 91 13.00 12.90 -7.90
CA TYR A 91 13.25 11.49 -7.62
C TYR A 91 14.76 11.23 -7.56
N ARG A 92 15.22 10.66 -6.44
CA ARG A 92 16.64 10.45 -6.16
C ARG A 92 17.10 9.10 -6.72
N GLN A 93 17.71 9.12 -7.90
CA GLN A 93 18.27 7.92 -8.53
C GLN A 93 19.62 7.50 -7.91
N ASP A 94 20.36 8.42 -7.30
CA ASP A 94 21.69 8.22 -6.74
C ASP A 94 21.87 8.94 -5.38
N THR A 95 22.79 8.48 -4.54
CA THR A 95 23.00 9.01 -3.18
C THR A 95 23.75 10.34 -3.15
N ALA A 96 24.05 10.94 -4.30
CA ALA A 96 24.85 12.16 -4.40
C ALA A 96 24.11 13.40 -3.87
N SER A 97 22.79 13.46 -4.07
CA SER A 97 21.95 14.53 -3.54
C SER A 97 21.45 14.22 -2.12
N PRO A 98 21.49 15.19 -1.19
CA PRO A 98 20.88 15.04 0.13
C PRO A 98 19.40 14.67 -0.01
N GLY A 99 19.03 13.51 0.56
CA GLY A 99 17.66 13.01 0.53
C GLY A 99 16.78 13.79 1.50
N ALA A 100 15.52 13.95 1.12
CA ALA A 100 14.49 14.29 2.08
C ALA A 100 14.09 13.02 2.85
N THR A 101 14.28 13.01 4.16
CA THR A 101 13.75 11.92 4.99
C THR A 101 12.25 12.07 5.10
N PHE A 102 11.55 11.04 4.65
CA PHE A 102 10.12 10.91 4.80
C PHE A 102 9.81 9.78 5.76
N GLU A 103 9.13 10.11 6.86
CA GLU A 103 8.75 9.17 7.91
C GLU A 103 7.27 9.35 8.21
N LEU A 104 6.51 8.26 8.05
CA LEU A 104 5.10 8.19 8.43
C LEU A 104 4.87 7.00 9.35
N VAL A 105 4.02 7.23 10.33
CA VAL A 105 3.51 6.21 11.24
C VAL A 105 2.02 6.44 11.42
N HIS A 106 1.25 5.39 11.25
CA HIS A 106 -0.20 5.45 11.41
C HIS A 106 -0.69 4.15 12.05
N THR A 107 -1.56 4.29 13.05
CA THR A 107 -2.09 3.18 13.84
C THR A 107 -3.60 3.18 13.73
N HIS A 108 -4.17 2.12 13.14
CA HIS A 108 -5.60 1.98 12.91
C HIS A 108 -6.01 0.50 12.86
N PRO A 109 -7.28 0.15 13.07
CA PRO A 109 -7.77 -1.20 12.79
C PRO A 109 -7.71 -1.52 11.29
N VAL A 110 -7.75 -2.80 10.94
CA VAL A 110 -7.75 -3.23 9.52
C VAL A 110 -9.06 -2.84 8.83
N ILE A 111 -10.18 -2.98 9.55
CA ILE A 111 -11.50 -2.51 9.13
C ILE A 111 -11.88 -1.33 10.01
N THR A 112 -12.01 -0.15 9.41
CA THR A 112 -12.46 1.05 10.11
C THR A 112 -13.96 1.22 9.88
N ILE A 113 -14.72 1.36 10.97
CA ILE A 113 -16.16 1.63 10.94
C ILE A 113 -16.36 3.14 11.07
N GLY A 114 -17.19 3.73 10.21
CA GLY A 114 -17.58 5.13 10.26
C GLY A 114 -18.38 5.48 11.51
N GLU A 115 -18.54 6.77 11.79
CA GLU A 115 -19.32 7.27 12.93
C GLU A 115 -20.79 6.84 12.88
N ASP A 116 -21.31 6.56 11.68
CA ASP A 116 -22.65 6.08 11.40
C ASP A 116 -22.80 4.54 11.50
N GLY A 117 -21.72 3.83 11.83
CA GLY A 117 -21.72 2.37 11.90
C GLY A 117 -21.63 1.67 10.54
N LEU A 118 -21.37 2.44 9.47
CA LEU A 118 -21.13 1.95 8.10
C LEU A 118 -19.67 2.10 7.68
#